data_AF-A0A497QV34-F1
#
_entry.id   AF-A0A497QV34-F1
#
_cell.length_a   1.000
_cell.length_b   1.000
_cell.length_c   1.000
_cell.angle_alpha   90.00
_cell.angle_beta   90.00
_cell.angle_gamma   90.00
#
_symmetry.space_group_name_H-M   'P 1'
#
loop_
_entity.id
_entity.type
_entity.pdbx_description
1 polymer ?
#
loop_
_entity_poly.entity_id
_entity_poly.type
_entity_poly.pdbx_seq_one_letter_code
_entity_poly.pdbx_strand_id
1 'polypeptide(L)'
;MNMSDYLKRRSEKLLLDKMPRNEHIMNEIFQFDVRNLESTTSLKISQFVIGLSQFLIYFGSQINQTKVALMQKRNVIDSYIDKADIKARTKAEKRRKVIDSNPELQQIELGIESAEQELALVENREKYLIELINSFKRELTRRENELKLIRTERRS
;
A
#
# COMPACT_ATOMS: atom_id res chain seq x y z
N MET A 1 -9.52 -30.88 0.78
CA MET A 1 -9.12 -29.45 0.78
C MET A 1 -8.57 -29.14 -0.60
N ASN A 2 -9.13 -28.17 -1.34
CA ASN A 2 -8.66 -27.91 -2.70
C ASN A 2 -7.33 -27.10 -2.67
N MET A 3 -6.54 -27.14 -3.73
CA MET A 3 -5.23 -26.44 -3.81
C MET A 3 -5.36 -24.92 -3.70
N SER A 4 -6.44 -24.34 -4.22
CA SER A 4 -6.79 -22.91 -4.07
C SER A 4 -7.03 -22.54 -2.60
N ASP A 5 -7.73 -23.38 -1.83
CA ASP A 5 -7.98 -23.16 -0.40
C ASP A 5 -6.68 -23.26 0.41
N TYR A 6 -5.79 -24.17 0.04
CA TYR A 6 -4.47 -24.30 0.65
C TYR A 6 -3.59 -23.07 0.38
N LEU A 7 -3.53 -22.61 -0.87
CA LEU A 7 -2.78 -21.42 -1.25
C LEU A 7 -3.36 -20.16 -0.60
N LYS A 8 -4.69 -20.05 -0.51
CA LYS A 8 -5.38 -18.95 0.15
C LYS A 8 -5.04 -18.90 1.64
N ARG A 9 -5.18 -20.01 2.37
CA ARG A 9 -4.79 -20.12 3.79
C ARG A 9 -3.31 -19.88 4.02
N ARG A 10 -2.44 -20.36 3.12
CA ARG A 10 -0.99 -20.11 3.20
C ARG A 10 -0.67 -18.65 2.94
N SER A 11 -1.37 -17.99 2.02
CA SER A 11 -1.24 -16.54 1.80
C SER A 11 -1.73 -15.74 3.02
N GLU A 12 -2.87 -16.13 3.62
CA GLU A 12 -3.42 -15.54 4.85
C GLU A 12 -2.47 -15.73 6.04
N LYS A 13 -1.83 -16.89 6.16
CA LYS A 13 -0.80 -17.16 7.16
C LYS A 13 0.47 -16.33 6.91
N LEU A 14 0.93 -16.21 5.66
CA LEU A 14 2.06 -15.35 5.30
C LEU A 14 1.74 -13.85 5.47
N LEU A 15 0.45 -13.47 5.41
CA LEU A 15 -0.04 -12.14 5.73
C LEU A 15 -0.05 -11.86 7.23
N LEU A 16 -0.35 -12.88 8.04
CA LEU A 16 -0.21 -12.84 9.51
C LEU A 16 1.25 -12.85 9.96
N ASP A 17 2.14 -13.49 9.19
CA ASP A 17 3.60 -13.42 9.37
C ASP A 17 4.18 -12.07 8.88
N LYS A 18 3.38 -11.19 8.27
CA LYS A 18 3.83 -9.80 8.02
C LYS A 18 3.94 -9.13 9.37
N MET A 19 5.15 -8.67 9.67
CA MET A 19 5.52 -8.08 10.96
C MET A 19 4.38 -7.21 11.52
N PRO A 20 3.98 -7.43 12.78
CA PRO A 20 2.87 -6.70 13.37
C PRO A 20 3.09 -5.19 13.21
N ARG A 21 2.04 -4.47 12.82
CA ARG A 21 2.08 -3.01 12.73
C ARG A 21 2.42 -2.48 14.11
N ASN A 22 3.63 -1.94 14.26
CA ASN A 22 3.97 -1.19 15.46
C ASN A 22 3.30 0.18 15.33
N GLU A 23 2.01 0.25 15.64
CA GLU A 23 1.22 1.49 15.49
C GLU A 23 1.81 2.63 16.32
N HIS A 24 2.42 2.30 17.46
CA HIS A 24 3.12 3.26 18.30
C HIS A 24 4.29 3.92 17.56
N ILE A 25 5.19 3.14 16.94
CA ILE A 25 6.31 3.72 16.19
C ILE A 25 5.82 4.53 15.00
N MET A 26 4.75 4.09 14.33
CA MET A 26 4.19 4.83 13.20
C MET A 26 3.62 6.19 13.62
N ASN A 27 2.91 6.24 14.75
CA ASN A 27 2.41 7.49 15.30
C ASN A 27 3.54 8.43 15.69
N GLU A 28 4.60 7.92 16.32
CA GLU A 28 5.80 8.71 16.63
C GLU A 28 6.44 9.28 15.36
N ILE A 29 6.55 8.48 14.29
CA ILE A 29 7.15 8.91 13.02
C ILE A 29 6.30 10.01 12.37
N PHE A 30 4.98 9.84 12.29
CA PHE A 30 4.11 10.81 11.62
C PHE A 30 3.90 12.10 12.42
N GLN A 31 4.15 12.07 13.73
CA GLN A 31 4.14 13.24 14.61
C GLN A 31 5.54 13.81 14.83
N PHE A 32 6.56 13.31 14.11
CA PHE A 32 7.93 13.72 14.30
C PHE A 32 8.12 15.20 13.94
N ASP A 33 8.55 15.99 14.94
CA ASP A 33 8.92 17.38 14.74
C ASP A 33 10.36 17.47 14.19
N VAL A 34 10.48 17.98 12.96
CA VAL A 34 11.76 18.15 12.26
C VAL A 34 12.76 18.99 13.05
N ARG A 35 12.29 19.91 13.91
CA ARG A 35 13.16 20.72 14.78
C ARG A 35 13.98 19.88 15.75
N ASN A 36 13.51 18.67 16.06
CA ASN A 36 14.20 17.75 16.97
C ASN A 36 15.20 16.84 16.24
N LEU A 37 15.36 16.95 14.92
CA LEU A 37 16.19 16.04 14.12
C LEU A 37 17.62 15.95 14.64
N GLU A 38 18.29 17.08 14.90
CA GLU A 38 19.66 17.10 15.41
C GLU A 38 19.81 16.38 16.75
N SER A 39 18.85 16.60 17.67
CA SER A 39 18.83 15.97 18.99
C SER A 39 18.42 14.50 18.97
N THR A 40 17.77 14.04 17.90
CA THR A 40 17.30 12.66 17.78
C THR A 40 18.48 11.73 17.54
N THR A 41 18.61 10.66 18.30
CA THR A 41 19.75 9.73 18.17
C THR A 41 19.71 8.97 16.84
N SER A 42 20.88 8.62 16.30
CA SER A 42 20.96 7.81 15.07
C SER A 42 20.22 6.47 15.22
N LEU A 43 20.24 5.88 16.42
CA LEU A 43 19.49 4.66 16.73
C LEU A 43 17.98 4.86 16.51
N LYS A 44 17.41 5.97 17.00
CA LYS A 44 15.99 6.28 16.84
C LYS A 44 15.64 6.53 15.37
N ILE A 45 16.50 7.22 14.62
CA ILE A 45 16.32 7.42 13.18
C ILE A 45 16.35 6.07 12.44
N SER A 46 17.26 5.15 12.79
CA SER A 46 17.28 3.80 12.23
C SER A 46 16.01 3.02 12.56
N GLN A 47 15.48 3.13 13.78
CA GLN A 47 14.20 2.53 14.15
C GLN A 47 13.06 3.09 13.30
N PHE A 48 13.03 4.40 13.03
CA PHE A 48 12.04 5.01 12.13
C PHE A 48 12.14 4.48 10.70
N VAL A 49 13.36 4.35 10.15
CA VAL A 49 13.57 3.76 8.81
C VAL A 49 13.04 2.33 8.75
N ILE A 50 13.31 1.51 9.77
CA ILE A 50 12.84 0.12 9.83
C ILE A 50 11.31 0.07 9.94
N GLY A 51 10.72 0.86 10.85
CA GLY A 51 9.27 0.92 11.04
C GLY A 51 8.53 1.37 9.77
N LEU A 52 9.00 2.43 9.11
CA LEU A 52 8.46 2.89 7.83
C LEU A 52 8.59 1.82 6.73
N SER A 53 9.71 1.10 6.68
CA SER A 53 9.92 0.04 5.69
C SER A 53 8.98 -1.14 5.91
N GLN A 54 8.76 -1.53 7.17
CA GLN A 54 7.77 -2.56 7.53
C GLN A 54 6.35 -2.13 7.15
N PHE A 55 6.01 -0.86 7.40
CA PHE A 55 4.73 -0.30 7.04
C PHE A 55 4.52 -0.28 5.52
N LEU A 56 5.55 0.07 4.73
CA LEU A 56 5.51 0.01 3.27
C LEU A 56 5.22 -1.41 2.75
N ILE A 57 5.85 -2.44 3.33
CA ILE A 57 5.61 -3.84 2.93
C ILE A 57 4.16 -4.24 3.21
N TYR A 58 3.63 -3.87 4.38
CA TYR A 58 2.24 -4.09 4.72
C TYR A 58 1.31 -3.36 3.72
N PHE A 59 1.59 -2.09 3.46
CA PHE A 59 0.79 -1.22 2.62
C PHE A 59 0.75 -1.69 1.16
N GLY A 60 1.91 -2.01 0.58
CA GLY A 60 2.00 -2.59 -0.77
C GLY A 60 1.23 -3.91 -0.90
N SER A 61 1.15 -4.70 0.17
CA SER A 61 0.28 -5.88 0.19
C SER A 61 -1.20 -5.56 0.10
N GLN A 62 -1.66 -4.58 0.87
CA GLN A 62 -3.08 -4.18 0.90
C GLN A 62 -3.49 -3.60 -0.46
N ILE A 63 -2.61 -2.79 -1.08
CA ILE A 63 -2.78 -2.31 -2.46
C ILE A 63 -2.96 -3.49 -3.43
N ASN A 64 -2.06 -4.47 -3.38
CA ASN A 64 -2.12 -5.61 -4.30
C ASN A 64 -3.37 -6.46 -4.10
N GLN A 65 -3.80 -6.69 -2.86
CA GLN A 65 -5.05 -7.39 -2.58
C GLN A 65 -6.26 -6.63 -3.13
N THR A 66 -6.30 -5.32 -2.93
CA THR A 66 -7.37 -4.46 -3.43
C THR A 66 -7.41 -4.47 -4.96
N LYS A 67 -6.25 -4.40 -5.63
CA LYS A 67 -6.14 -4.53 -7.10
C LYS A 67 -6.68 -5.87 -7.60
N VAL A 68 -6.35 -6.98 -6.92
CA VAL A 68 -6.87 -8.31 -7.28
C VAL A 68 -8.38 -8.39 -7.07
N ALA A 69 -8.90 -7.88 -5.95
CA ALA A 69 -10.33 -7.86 -5.67
C ALA A 69 -11.09 -7.01 -6.71
N LEU A 70 -10.56 -5.84 -7.09
CA LEU A 70 -11.09 -4.99 -8.16
C LEU A 70 -11.13 -5.73 -9.49
N MET A 71 -10.04 -6.39 -9.87
CA MET A 71 -9.98 -7.19 -11.10
C MET A 71 -11.04 -8.30 -11.10
N GLN A 72 -11.21 -9.01 -9.98
CA GLN A 72 -12.23 -10.05 -9.85
C GLN A 72 -13.64 -9.50 -9.99
N LYS A 73 -13.97 -8.39 -9.33
CA LYS A 73 -15.29 -7.73 -9.43
C LYS A 73 -15.57 -7.25 -10.86
N ARG A 74 -14.57 -6.65 -11.53
CA ARG A 74 -14.69 -6.22 -12.93
C ARG A 74 -14.94 -7.42 -13.86
N ASN A 75 -14.21 -8.52 -13.68
CA ASN A 75 -14.41 -9.74 -14.46
C ASN A 75 -15.80 -10.36 -14.28
N VAL A 76 -16.38 -10.26 -13.08
CA VAL A 76 -17.77 -10.67 -12.86
C VAL A 76 -18.70 -9.85 -13.74
N ILE A 77 -18.63 -8.51 -13.68
CA ILE A 77 -19.45 -7.62 -14.52
C ILE A 77 -19.25 -7.93 -16.00
N ASP A 78 -18.00 -8.05 -16.46
CA ASP A 78 -17.69 -8.35 -17.87
C ASP A 78 -18.29 -9.70 -18.32
N SER A 79 -18.25 -10.73 -17.48
CA SER A 79 -18.87 -12.02 -17.79
C SER A 79 -20.39 -11.93 -17.98
N TYR A 80 -21.08 -11.10 -17.17
CA TYR A 80 -22.51 -10.84 -17.35
C TYR A 80 -22.78 -10.05 -18.63
N ILE A 81 -21.94 -9.08 -18.97
CA ILE A 81 -22.07 -8.30 -20.22
C ILE A 81 -21.89 -9.19 -21.45
N ASP A 82 -20.93 -10.10 -21.42
CA ASP A 82 -20.63 -10.99 -22.54
C ASP A 82 -21.77 -12.00 -22.77
N LYS A 83 -22.39 -12.49 -21.69
CA LYS A 83 -23.54 -13.42 -21.75
C LYS A 83 -24.88 -12.74 -22.03
N ALA A 84 -24.99 -11.43 -21.81
CA ALA A 84 -26.24 -10.71 -21.98
C ALA A 84 -26.59 -10.54 -23.47
N ASP A 85 -27.76 -11.02 -23.88
CA ASP A 85 -28.33 -10.80 -25.21
C ASP A 85 -29.06 -9.44 -25.28
N ILE A 86 -28.30 -8.36 -25.09
CA ILE A 86 -28.82 -6.99 -25.13
C ILE A 86 -28.25 -6.24 -26.32
N LYS A 87 -29.13 -5.69 -27.17
CA LYS A 87 -28.75 -4.80 -28.27
C LYS A 87 -28.33 -3.42 -27.74
N ALA A 88 -27.10 -3.02 -28.07
CA ALA A 88 -26.54 -1.71 -27.78
C ALA A 88 -25.60 -1.28 -28.91
N ARG A 89 -25.40 0.03 -29.12
CA ARG A 89 -24.48 0.52 -30.16
C ARG A 89 -23.03 0.42 -29.73
N THR A 90 -22.76 0.49 -28.43
CA THR A 90 -21.40 0.44 -27.87
C THR A 90 -21.31 -0.53 -26.70
N LYS A 91 -20.09 -1.00 -26.39
CA LYS A 91 -19.83 -1.83 -25.21
C LYS A 91 -20.17 -1.09 -23.91
N ALA A 92 -19.96 0.23 -23.87
CA ALA A 92 -20.30 1.07 -22.72
C ALA A 92 -21.81 1.16 -22.49
N GLU A 93 -22.60 1.35 -23.56
CA GLU A 93 -24.06 1.30 -23.48
C GLU A 93 -24.57 -0.07 -23.06
N LYS A 94 -23.97 -1.15 -23.60
CA LYS A 94 -24.32 -2.52 -23.20
C LYS A 94 -24.07 -2.74 -21.71
N ARG A 95 -22.90 -2.34 -21.22
CA ARG A 95 -22.51 -2.39 -19.81
C ARG A 95 -23.54 -1.71 -18.93
N ARG A 96 -23.90 -0.47 -19.26
CA ARG A 96 -24.86 0.30 -18.48
C ARG A 96 -26.24 -0.35 -18.42
N LYS A 97 -26.77 -0.80 -19.57
CA LYS A 97 -28.07 -1.52 -19.60
C LYS A 97 -28.06 -2.81 -18.78
N VAL A 98 -26.99 -3.59 -18.85
CA VAL A 98 -26.84 -4.84 -18.08
C VAL A 98 -26.78 -4.56 -16.57
N ILE A 99 -26.05 -3.52 -16.16
CA ILE A 99 -25.96 -3.15 -14.75
C ILE A 99 -27.29 -2.56 -14.26
N ASP A 100 -27.91 -1.65 -15.02
CA ASP A 100 -29.19 -1.01 -14.66
C ASP A 100 -30.33 -2.03 -14.49
N SER A 101 -30.25 -3.17 -15.18
CA SER A 101 -31.23 -4.26 -15.12
C SER A 101 -30.96 -5.31 -14.04
N ASN A 102 -29.83 -5.23 -13.33
CA ASN A 102 -29.46 -6.19 -12.29
C ASN A 102 -28.98 -5.48 -11.01
N PRO A 103 -29.80 -5.47 -9.94
CA PRO A 103 -29.45 -4.83 -8.66
C PRO A 103 -28.16 -5.37 -8.03
N GLU A 104 -27.82 -6.65 -8.21
CA GLU A 104 -26.56 -7.20 -7.69
C GLU A 104 -25.35 -6.60 -8.42
N LEU A 105 -25.46 -6.39 -9.73
CA LEU A 105 -24.40 -5.75 -10.52
C LEU A 105 -24.23 -4.28 -10.16
N GLN A 106 -25.32 -3.58 -9.81
CA GLN A 106 -25.23 -2.20 -9.30
C GLN A 106 -24.45 -2.14 -7.98
N GLN A 107 -24.71 -3.06 -7.06
CA GLN A 107 -23.96 -3.15 -5.79
C GLN A 107 -22.48 -3.46 -6.03
N ILE A 108 -22.18 -4.35 -6.99
CA ILE A 108 -20.80 -4.66 -7.37
C ILE A 108 -20.12 -3.42 -7.99
N GLU A 109 -20.83 -2.66 -8.84
CA GLU A 109 -20.30 -1.44 -9.46
C GLU A 109 -20.00 -0.34 -8.42
N LEU A 110 -20.91 -0.08 -7.49
CA LEU A 110 -20.66 0.84 -6.36
C LEU A 110 -19.44 0.39 -5.53
N GLY A 111 -19.33 -0.92 -5.30
CA GLY A 111 -18.19 -1.50 -4.59
C GLY A 111 -16.88 -1.51 -5.40
N ILE A 112 -16.91 -1.31 -6.72
CA ILE A 112 -15.74 -1.07 -7.56
C ILE A 112 -15.34 0.40 -7.43
N GLU A 113 -16.28 1.32 -7.58
CA GLU A 113 -16.03 2.76 -7.49
C GLU A 113 -15.42 3.15 -6.14
N SER A 114 -15.98 2.65 -5.04
CA SER A 114 -15.44 2.90 -3.69
C SER A 114 -14.01 2.38 -3.54
N ALA A 115 -13.70 1.20 -4.08
CA ALA A 115 -12.37 0.61 -3.99
C ALA A 115 -11.35 1.31 -4.90
N GLU A 116 -11.78 1.86 -6.04
CA GLU A 116 -10.94 2.69 -6.92
C GLU A 116 -10.58 4.02 -6.25
N GLN A 117 -11.55 4.66 -5.58
CA GLN A 117 -11.31 5.89 -4.81
C GLN A 117 -10.32 5.64 -3.66
N GLU A 118 -10.50 4.55 -2.92
CA GLU A 118 -9.57 4.17 -1.84
C GLU A 118 -8.16 3.90 -2.39
N LEU A 119 -8.06 3.15 -3.49
CA LEU A 119 -6.77 2.86 -4.13
C LEU A 119 -6.04 4.15 -4.55
N ALA A 120 -6.76 5.10 -5.14
CA ALA A 120 -6.19 6.39 -5.56
C ALA A 120 -5.68 7.23 -4.38
N LEU A 121 -6.37 7.20 -3.24
CA LEU A 121 -5.92 7.86 -2.01
C LEU A 121 -4.68 7.20 -1.42
N VAL A 122 -4.57 5.88 -1.59
CA VAL A 122 -3.53 5.03 -1.01
C VAL A 122 -2.24 5.08 -1.84
N GLU A 123 -2.31 5.03 -3.18
CA GLU A 123 -1.12 5.05 -4.05
C GLU A 123 -0.27 6.32 -3.87
N ASN A 124 -0.89 7.46 -3.59
CA ASN A 124 -0.15 8.70 -3.30
C ASN A 124 0.64 8.62 -1.98
N ARG A 125 0.17 7.84 -1.00
CA ARG A 125 0.83 7.72 0.31
C ARG A 125 2.13 6.93 0.26
N GLU A 126 2.23 5.95 -0.64
CA GLU A 126 3.45 5.14 -0.82
C GLU A 126 4.65 6.03 -1.18
N LYS A 127 4.45 6.96 -2.13
CA LYS A 127 5.50 7.90 -2.55
C LYS A 127 5.99 8.77 -1.38
N TYR A 128 5.07 9.30 -0.56
CA TYR A 128 5.44 10.09 0.61
C TYR A 128 6.26 9.30 1.63
N LEU A 129 5.91 8.05 1.88
CA LEU A 129 6.64 7.17 2.81
C LEU A 129 8.06 6.88 2.29
N ILE A 130 8.21 6.64 0.98
CA ILE A 130 9.52 6.42 0.36
C ILE A 130 10.40 7.67 0.51
N GLU A 131 9.87 8.86 0.24
CA GLU A 131 10.61 10.12 0.41
C GLU A 131 11.04 10.35 1.87
N LEU A 132 10.18 10.02 2.83
CA LEU A 132 10.49 10.13 4.25
C LEU A 132 11.60 9.16 4.66
N ILE A 133 11.53 7.90 4.22
CA ILE A 133 12.62 6.91 4.42
C ILE A 133 13.93 7.42 3.85
N ASN A 134 13.91 7.93 2.62
CA ASN A 134 15.12 8.43 1.95
C ASN A 134 15.71 9.65 2.68
N SER A 135 14.86 10.49 3.26
CA SER A 135 15.29 11.64 4.06
C SER A 135 15.98 11.21 5.35
N PHE A 136 15.41 10.24 6.09
CA PHE A 136 16.07 9.67 7.27
C PHE A 136 17.37 8.93 6.94
N LYS A 137 17.43 8.20 5.81
CA LYS A 137 18.65 7.54 5.35
C LYS A 137 19.75 8.56 5.03
N ARG A 138 19.43 9.65 4.32
CA ARG A 138 20.38 10.73 4.02
C ARG A 138 20.95 11.35 5.28
N GLU A 139 20.12 11.57 6.30
CA GLU A 139 20.57 12.08 7.60
C GLU A 139 21.52 11.11 8.31
N LEU A 140 21.23 9.80 8.30
CA LEU A 140 22.16 8.79 8.83
C LEU A 140 23.51 8.81 8.11
N THR A 141 23.50 8.91 6.77
CA THR A 141 24.72 9.02 5.97
C THR A 141 25.51 10.29 6.28
N ARG A 142 24.84 11.45 6.44
CA ARG A 142 25.49 12.71 6.84
C ARG A 142 26.27 12.53 8.15
N ARG A 143 25.62 11.99 9.19
CA ARG A 143 26.24 11.75 10.50
C ARG A 143 27.40 10.77 10.44
N GLU A 144 27.29 9.72 9.64
CA GLU A 144 28.38 8.77 9.43
C GLU A 144 29.61 9.46 8.83
N ASN A 145 29.40 10.34 7.84
CA ASN A 145 30.48 11.09 7.21
C ASN A 145 31.14 12.08 8.18
N GLU A 146 30.36 12.78 9.00
CA GLU A 146 30.90 13.67 10.06
C GLU A 146 31.76 12.90 11.06
N LEU A 147 31.29 11.73 11.51
CA LEU A 147 32.08 10.88 12.41
C LEU A 147 33.37 10.37 11.76
N LYS A 148 33.36 10.07 10.46
CA LYS A 148 34.57 9.67 9.72
C LYS A 148 35.56 10.82 9.63
N LEU A 149 35.10 12.04 9.32
CA LEU A 149 35.95 13.24 9.26
C LEU A 149 36.65 13.50 10.60
N ILE A 150 35.88 13.52 11.70
CA ILE A 150 36.43 13.73 13.06
C ILE A 150 37.47 12.65 13.42
N ARG A 151 37.25 11.39 13.02
CA ARG A 151 38.20 10.31 13.28
C ARG A 151 39.49 10.45 12.48
N THR A 152 39.40 10.95 11.25
CA THR A 152 40.56 11.22 10.40
C THR A 152 41.38 12.38 10.96
N GLU A 153 40.72 13.49 11.34
CA GLU A 153 41.37 14.67 11.97
C GLU A 153 42.11 14.33 13.27
N ARG A 154 41.62 13.37 14.05
CA ARG A 154 42.29 12.91 15.29
C ARG A 154 43.50 12.00 15.05
N ARG A 155 43.70 11.50 13.83
CA ARG A 155 44.78 10.56 13.47
C ARG A 155 45.90 11.24 12.68
N SER A 156 45.62 12.39 12.07
CA SER A 156 46.57 13.32 11.44
C SER A 156 47.17 14.27 12.46
#